data_AF-A0AAD7DT09-F1
#
_entry.id   AF-A0AAD7DT09-F1
#
_cell.length_a   1.000
_cell.length_b   1.000
_cell.length_c   1.000
_cell.angle_alpha   90.00
_cell.angle_beta   90.00
_cell.angle_gamma   90.00
#
_symmetry.space_group_name_H-M   'P 1'
#
loop_
_entity.id
_entity.type
_entity.pdbx_description
1 polymer ?
#
loop_
_entity_poly.entity_id
_entity_poly.type
_entity_poly.pdbx_seq_one_letter_code
_entity_poly.pdbx_strand_id
1 'polypeptide(L)'
;MSFIKNVLGVGTDGPGIYGETDAYYGTVEQQGRLTLHMHMLIWIKGALSPQEIREKMLAADGEFQKEMIAYLESCHVGEFLTGTMAEVKAKVPYHTKNRRNPTQVLPKPPPPLCLDCTKELCTNCGNLKNWWTEYEETVDDLILRSNVHTCCLRKDKTCSARFPRDVYMKTEVDPADGSINVKKQEFMINCVTPDVTYCIRCNTDVTSLLSGTSIKAVVAYISDYVTKASLKIYHIFDTVKEVLSK
;
A
#
# COMPACT_ATOMS: atom_id res chain seq x y z
N MET A 1 14.38 4.04 -9.46
CA MET A 1 13.89 4.31 -10.83
C MET A 1 12.87 3.29 -11.34
N SER A 2 13.05 1.98 -11.13
CA SER A 2 12.08 0.96 -11.62
C SER A 2 10.65 1.13 -11.07
N PHE A 3 10.48 1.42 -9.78
CA PHE A 3 9.14 1.64 -9.17
C PHE A 3 8.39 2.82 -9.82
N ILE A 4 9.06 3.97 -9.97
CA ILE A 4 8.47 5.19 -10.53
C ILE A 4 7.97 4.95 -11.97
N LYS A 5 8.77 4.28 -12.81
CA LYS A 5 8.36 3.98 -14.18
C LYS A 5 7.29 2.90 -14.25
N ASN A 6 7.51 1.76 -13.59
CA ASN A 6 6.72 0.56 -13.82
C ASN A 6 5.48 0.44 -12.92
N VAL A 7 5.47 1.08 -11.75
CA VAL A 7 4.32 1.06 -10.82
C VAL A 7 3.52 2.36 -10.94
N LEU A 8 4.19 3.51 -11.03
CA LEU A 8 3.53 4.81 -11.15
C LEU A 8 3.28 5.25 -12.60
N GLY A 9 3.79 4.52 -13.60
CA GLY A 9 3.56 4.85 -15.03
C GLY A 9 4.27 6.12 -15.51
N VAL A 10 5.27 6.61 -14.78
CA VAL A 10 5.94 7.87 -15.14
C VAL A 10 6.78 7.68 -16.40
N GLY A 11 6.49 8.48 -17.43
CA GLY A 11 7.18 8.41 -18.72
C GLY A 11 6.83 7.17 -19.53
N THR A 12 5.66 6.57 -19.30
CA THR A 12 5.09 5.49 -20.11
C THR A 12 3.81 5.95 -20.80
N ASP A 13 3.39 5.25 -21.85
CA ASP A 13 2.17 5.58 -22.61
C ASP A 13 0.86 5.20 -21.87
N GLY A 14 0.96 4.47 -20.76
CA GLY A 14 -0.18 4.02 -19.95
C GLY A 14 -0.17 4.56 -18.52
N PRO A 15 -1.32 4.52 -17.82
CA PRO A 15 -1.43 4.96 -16.44
C PRO A 15 -0.68 4.01 -15.49
N GLY A 16 -0.26 4.55 -14.34
CA GLY A 16 0.21 3.76 -13.22
C GLY A 16 -0.94 3.20 -12.38
N ILE A 17 -0.59 2.52 -11.28
CA ILE A 17 -1.56 1.87 -10.39
C ILE A 17 -2.58 2.83 -9.75
N TYR A 18 -2.18 4.09 -9.57
CA TYR A 18 -3.03 5.14 -8.99
C TYR A 18 -3.67 6.04 -10.05
N GLY A 19 -3.43 5.79 -11.35
CA GLY A 19 -3.83 6.65 -12.46
C GLY A 19 -2.64 7.26 -13.20
N GLU A 20 -2.92 8.24 -14.07
CA GLU A 20 -1.89 8.97 -14.82
C GLU A 20 -1.11 9.88 -13.87
N THR A 21 0.18 9.61 -13.68
CA THR A 21 1.04 10.42 -12.80
C THR A 21 1.53 11.66 -13.53
N ASP A 22 1.14 12.84 -13.05
CA ASP A 22 1.54 14.14 -13.60
C ASP A 22 2.88 14.61 -13.01
N ALA A 23 3.04 14.44 -11.69
CA ALA A 23 4.26 14.76 -10.98
C ALA A 23 4.46 13.82 -9.79
N TYR A 24 5.69 13.73 -9.29
CA TYR A 24 6.00 13.01 -8.07
C TYR A 24 7.17 13.68 -7.34
N TYR A 25 7.22 13.49 -6.03
CA TYR A 25 8.34 13.88 -5.20
C TYR A 25 8.56 12.80 -4.16
N GLY A 26 9.79 12.33 -3.97
CA GLY A 26 10.10 11.31 -2.98
C GLY A 26 11.38 11.62 -2.24
N THR A 27 11.39 11.39 -0.93
CA THR A 27 12.59 11.46 -0.08
C THR A 27 12.78 10.14 0.66
N VAL A 28 14.04 9.74 0.84
CA VAL A 28 14.42 8.60 1.67
C VAL A 28 15.05 9.15 2.93
N GLU A 29 14.56 8.71 4.08
CA GLU A 29 15.13 9.04 5.37
C GLU A 29 15.47 7.75 6.13
N GLN A 30 16.51 7.83 6.95
CA GLN A 30 16.92 6.77 7.85
C GLN A 30 16.39 7.11 9.25
N GLN A 31 15.45 6.32 9.78
CA GLN A 31 15.14 6.41 11.22
C GLN A 31 16.34 5.87 11.98
N GLY A 32 16.57 6.37 13.21
CA GLY A 32 17.73 6.10 14.07
C GLY A 32 17.94 4.64 14.54
N ARG A 33 17.67 3.66 13.67
CA ARG A 33 17.85 2.21 13.85
C ARG A 33 18.20 1.49 12.54
N LEU A 34 18.83 2.18 11.58
CA LEU A 34 19.24 1.64 10.27
C LEU A 34 18.07 1.15 9.38
N THR A 35 16.84 1.61 9.66
CA THR A 35 15.68 1.33 8.82
C THR A 35 15.44 2.49 7.87
N LEU A 36 15.46 2.21 6.57
CA LEU A 36 15.11 3.19 5.55
C LEU A 36 13.59 3.25 5.39
N HIS A 37 13.04 4.45 5.35
CA HIS A 37 11.67 4.70 4.95
C HIS A 37 11.64 5.70 3.81
N MET A 38 10.64 5.57 2.96
CA MET A 38 10.41 6.45 1.82
C MET A 38 9.11 7.20 2.04
N HIS A 39 9.19 8.53 2.02
CA HIS A 39 8.01 9.39 1.93
C HIS A 39 7.88 9.86 0.49
N MET A 40 6.70 9.68 -0.12
CA MET A 40 6.45 10.06 -1.50
C MET A 40 5.11 10.78 -1.64
N LEU A 41 5.10 11.87 -2.40
CA LEU A 41 3.93 12.55 -2.92
C LEU A 41 3.81 12.24 -4.40
N ILE A 42 2.58 11.94 -4.83
CA ILE A 42 2.25 11.62 -6.22
C ILE A 42 1.07 12.51 -6.60
N TRP A 43 1.21 13.26 -7.69
CA TRP A 43 0.14 14.06 -8.27
C TRP A 43 -0.48 13.28 -9.42
N ILE A 44 -1.77 13.01 -9.31
CA ILE A 44 -2.55 12.31 -10.33
C ILE A 44 -3.15 13.39 -11.23
N LYS A 45 -2.99 13.21 -12.55
CA LYS A 45 -3.49 14.16 -13.54
C LYS A 45 -5.00 14.28 -13.46
N GLY A 46 -5.51 15.52 -13.50
CA GLY A 46 -6.93 15.80 -13.39
C GLY A 46 -7.52 15.58 -11.99
N ALA A 47 -6.68 15.39 -10.96
CA ALA A 47 -7.15 15.32 -9.57
C ALA A 47 -7.83 16.64 -9.18
N LEU A 48 -9.06 16.50 -8.69
CA LEU A 48 -9.85 17.62 -8.18
C LEU A 48 -9.26 18.16 -6.87
N SER A 49 -9.53 19.42 -6.57
CA SER A 49 -9.20 19.98 -5.26
C SER A 49 -9.99 19.29 -4.15
N PRO A 50 -9.49 19.27 -2.90
CA PRO A 50 -10.22 18.68 -1.78
C PRO A 50 -11.62 19.25 -1.56
N GLN A 51 -11.81 20.53 -1.90
CA GLN A 51 -13.11 21.18 -1.82
C GLN A 51 -14.07 20.63 -2.88
N GLU A 52 -13.64 20.55 -4.14
CA GLU A 52 -14.44 19.98 -5.23
C GLU A 52 -14.77 18.51 -4.99
N ILE A 53 -13.83 17.73 -4.46
CA ILE A 53 -14.09 16.35 -4.04
C ILE A 53 -15.21 16.34 -3.01
N ARG A 54 -15.09 17.11 -1.93
CA ARG A 54 -16.13 17.17 -0.88
C ARG A 54 -17.50 17.57 -1.42
N GLU A 55 -17.57 18.59 -2.26
CA GLU A 55 -18.82 19.05 -2.87
C GLU A 55 -19.46 17.96 -3.74
N LYS A 56 -18.66 17.25 -4.54
CA LYS A 56 -19.14 16.12 -5.36
C LYS A 56 -19.47 14.87 -4.57
N MET A 57 -18.79 14.62 -3.45
CA MET A 57 -19.12 13.52 -2.53
C MET A 57 -20.48 13.73 -1.85
N LEU A 58 -20.90 14.98 -1.66
CA LEU A 58 -22.18 15.36 -1.06
C LEU A 58 -23.27 15.70 -2.11
N ALA A 59 -22.97 15.55 -3.40
CA ALA A 59 -23.92 15.83 -4.47
C ALA A 59 -25.05 14.79 -4.49
N ALA A 60 -26.25 15.25 -4.86
CA ALA A 60 -27.47 14.43 -4.80
C ALA A 60 -27.55 13.31 -5.85
N ASP A 61 -26.78 13.40 -6.94
CA ASP A 61 -26.73 12.40 -8.02
C ASP A 61 -25.90 11.16 -7.66
N GLY A 62 -24.93 11.30 -6.75
CA GLY A 62 -24.11 10.21 -6.20
C GLY A 62 -23.24 9.47 -7.23
N GLU A 63 -23.12 9.97 -8.46
CA GLU A 63 -22.35 9.33 -9.52
C GLU A 63 -20.85 9.37 -9.19
N PHE A 64 -20.34 10.56 -8.87
CA PHE A 64 -18.95 10.74 -8.43
C PHE A 64 -18.60 9.91 -7.19
N GLN A 65 -19.54 9.80 -6.24
CA GLN A 65 -19.36 8.96 -5.06
C GLN A 65 -19.12 7.49 -5.46
N LYS A 66 -19.89 6.94 -6.40
CA LYS A 66 -19.73 5.55 -6.86
C LYS A 66 -18.39 5.36 -7.56
N GLU A 67 -18.00 6.29 -8.43
CA GLU A 67 -16.72 6.24 -9.14
C GLU A 67 -15.53 6.35 -8.19
N MET A 68 -15.61 7.24 -7.20
CA MET A 68 -14.57 7.40 -6.17
C MET A 68 -14.44 6.15 -5.30
N ILE A 69 -15.55 5.52 -4.91
CA ILE A 69 -15.54 4.25 -4.19
C ILE A 69 -14.88 3.16 -5.04
N ALA A 70 -15.31 3.01 -6.30
CA ALA A 70 -14.75 2.02 -7.21
C ALA A 70 -13.24 2.23 -7.43
N TYR A 71 -12.81 3.48 -7.57
CA TYR A 71 -11.39 3.82 -7.66
C TYR A 71 -10.63 3.42 -6.39
N LEU A 72 -11.11 3.79 -5.20
CA LEU A 72 -10.43 3.47 -3.93
C LEU A 72 -10.37 1.96 -3.68
N GLU A 73 -11.43 1.22 -3.97
CA GLU A 73 -11.46 -0.25 -3.85
C GLU A 73 -10.58 -0.93 -4.91
N SER A 74 -10.34 -0.31 -6.07
CA SER A 74 -9.39 -0.83 -7.05
C SER A 74 -7.93 -0.75 -6.59
N CYS A 75 -7.62 0.17 -5.67
CA CYS A 75 -6.25 0.44 -5.22
C CYS A 75 -5.96 -0.05 -3.80
N HIS A 76 -6.97 -0.23 -2.93
CA HIS A 76 -6.79 -0.47 -1.51
C HIS A 76 -7.60 -1.65 -1.02
N VAL A 77 -6.98 -2.48 -0.19
CA VAL A 77 -7.65 -3.54 0.56
C VAL A 77 -7.34 -3.41 2.05
N GLY A 78 -8.37 -3.57 2.87
CA GLY A 78 -8.27 -3.62 4.34
C GLY A 78 -8.49 -5.03 4.89
N GLU A 79 -8.21 -6.05 4.07
CA GLU A 79 -8.48 -7.47 4.32
C GLU A 79 -7.44 -8.35 3.59
N PHE A 80 -7.44 -9.64 3.89
CA PHE A 80 -6.71 -10.65 3.12
C PHE A 80 -7.49 -11.03 1.85
N LEU A 81 -6.79 -11.43 0.80
CA LEU A 81 -7.38 -11.72 -0.51
C LEU A 81 -8.05 -13.09 -0.57
N THR A 82 -7.53 -14.08 0.16
CA THR A 82 -7.96 -15.49 0.04
C THR A 82 -8.76 -16.03 1.23
N GLY A 83 -9.18 -15.17 2.15
CA GLY A 83 -10.01 -15.53 3.31
C GLY A 83 -9.77 -14.63 4.52
N THR A 84 -10.20 -15.09 5.69
CA THR A 84 -9.96 -14.41 6.98
C THR A 84 -8.51 -14.57 7.46
N MET A 85 -8.06 -13.71 8.37
CA MET A 85 -6.76 -13.84 9.02
C MET A 85 -6.53 -15.24 9.64
N ALA A 86 -7.58 -15.85 10.21
CA ALA A 86 -7.49 -17.17 10.82
C ALA A 86 -7.22 -18.26 9.76
N GLU A 87 -7.92 -18.21 8.64
CA GLU A 87 -7.73 -19.14 7.51
C GLU A 87 -6.36 -18.96 6.86
N VAL A 88 -5.93 -17.72 6.65
CA VAL A 88 -4.60 -17.42 6.10
C VAL A 88 -3.50 -17.92 7.04
N LYS A 89 -3.62 -17.69 8.36
CA LYS A 89 -2.67 -18.23 9.36
C LYS A 89 -2.61 -19.76 9.35
N ALA A 90 -3.73 -20.44 9.11
CA ALA A 90 -3.77 -21.89 9.01
C ALA A 90 -3.09 -22.41 7.72
N LYS A 91 -3.21 -21.66 6.61
CA LYS A 91 -2.61 -21.99 5.31
C LYS A 91 -1.12 -21.69 5.24
N VAL A 92 -0.66 -20.58 5.84
CA VAL A 92 0.75 -20.14 5.81
C VAL A 92 1.52 -20.92 6.88
N PRO A 93 2.27 -21.98 6.52
CA PRO A 93 2.97 -22.76 7.51
C PRO A 93 4.17 -21.96 8.03
N TYR A 94 4.48 -22.13 9.31
CA TYR A 94 5.73 -21.66 9.89
C TYR A 94 6.88 -22.46 9.25
N HIS A 95 7.45 -21.96 8.14
CA HIS A 95 8.60 -22.52 7.44
C HIS A 95 8.48 -24.02 7.04
N THR A 96 7.86 -24.32 5.90
CA THR A 96 8.16 -25.60 5.23
C THR A 96 9.52 -25.49 4.54
N LYS A 97 10.32 -26.57 4.55
CA LYS A 97 11.66 -26.62 3.92
C LYS A 97 11.69 -26.18 2.45
N ASN A 98 10.55 -26.15 1.76
CA ASN A 98 10.43 -25.83 0.34
C ASN A 98 9.84 -24.44 0.04
N ARG A 99 9.19 -23.76 1.00
CA ARG A 99 8.60 -22.42 0.77
C ARG A 99 9.49 -21.35 1.41
N ARG A 100 10.21 -20.61 0.57
CA ARG A 100 11.03 -19.46 1.01
C ARG A 100 10.10 -18.34 1.50
N ASN A 101 10.53 -17.65 2.56
CA ASN A 101 9.80 -16.49 3.06
C ASN A 101 9.71 -15.42 1.95
N PRO A 102 8.50 -14.98 1.55
CA PRO A 102 8.35 -14.00 0.48
C PRO A 102 9.02 -12.66 0.79
N THR A 103 9.22 -12.28 2.06
CA THR A 103 9.94 -11.05 2.44
C THR A 103 11.45 -11.11 2.17
N GLN A 104 11.98 -12.27 1.79
CA GLN A 104 13.41 -12.52 1.59
C GLN A 104 13.76 -12.91 0.14
N VAL A 105 12.80 -12.86 -0.78
CA VAL A 105 12.97 -13.21 -2.19
C VAL A 105 12.32 -12.16 -3.08
N LEU A 106 12.84 -12.04 -4.30
CA LEU A 106 12.26 -11.15 -5.31
C LEU A 106 10.88 -11.65 -5.77
N PRO A 107 9.99 -10.74 -6.21
CA PRO A 107 8.72 -11.13 -6.80
C PRO A 107 8.90 -11.92 -8.08
N LYS A 108 8.08 -12.95 -8.24
CA LYS A 108 7.99 -13.73 -9.47
C LYS A 108 7.15 -12.92 -10.48
N PRO A 109 7.68 -12.57 -11.66
CA PRO A 109 6.90 -11.88 -12.67
C PRO A 109 5.79 -12.80 -13.22
N PRO A 110 4.69 -12.24 -13.73
CA PRO A 110 3.66 -13.04 -14.39
C PRO A 110 4.23 -13.72 -15.65
N PRO A 111 3.72 -14.91 -16.00
CA PRO A 111 4.04 -15.52 -17.29
C PRO A 111 3.51 -14.66 -18.44
N PRO A 112 4.01 -14.83 -19.68
CA PRO A 112 3.55 -14.09 -20.84
C PRO A 112 2.04 -14.21 -21.05
N LEU A 113 1.40 -13.08 -21.37
CA LEU A 113 -0.03 -13.04 -21.70
C LEU A 113 -0.32 -13.79 -23.00
N CYS A 114 -1.48 -14.42 -23.07
CA CYS A 114 -2.00 -15.04 -24.28
C CYS A 114 -3.12 -14.17 -24.85
N LEU A 115 -2.76 -13.18 -25.68
CA LEU A 115 -3.65 -12.09 -26.09
C LEU A 115 -4.85 -12.54 -26.95
N ASP A 116 -4.74 -13.67 -27.66
CA ASP A 116 -5.79 -14.18 -28.57
C ASP A 116 -6.02 -15.70 -28.40
N CYS A 117 -6.14 -16.16 -27.15
CA CYS A 117 -6.28 -17.59 -26.89
C CYS A 117 -7.72 -18.08 -27.04
N THR A 118 -7.99 -18.91 -28.05
CA THR A 118 -9.27 -19.62 -28.24
C THR A 118 -9.20 -21.09 -27.83
N LYS A 119 -8.05 -21.56 -27.32
CA LYS A 119 -7.82 -22.97 -26.98
C LYS A 119 -8.36 -23.26 -25.57
N GLU A 120 -9.28 -24.22 -25.46
CA GLU A 120 -9.88 -24.65 -24.18
C GLU A 120 -8.85 -25.14 -23.15
N LEU A 121 -7.74 -25.76 -23.60
CA LEU A 121 -6.67 -26.31 -22.74
C LEU A 121 -5.32 -25.67 -23.04
N CYS A 122 -5.25 -24.34 -22.94
CA CYS A 122 -4.01 -23.61 -23.13
C CYS A 122 -3.12 -23.66 -21.88
N THR A 123 -1.93 -24.23 -22.00
CA THR A 123 -0.92 -24.27 -20.93
C THR A 123 -0.54 -22.87 -20.43
N ASN A 124 -0.42 -21.88 -21.32
CA ASN A 124 -0.07 -20.51 -20.91
C ASN A 124 -1.17 -19.85 -20.10
N CYS A 125 -2.44 -20.04 -20.49
CA CYS A 125 -3.58 -19.55 -19.72
C CYS A 125 -3.68 -20.26 -18.36
N GLY A 126 -3.42 -21.57 -18.31
CA GLY A 126 -3.31 -22.33 -17.07
C GLY A 126 -2.19 -21.80 -16.17
N ASN A 127 -1.02 -21.53 -16.73
CA ASN A 127 0.11 -20.95 -16.00
C ASN A 127 -0.20 -19.55 -15.46
N LEU A 128 -0.87 -18.71 -16.25
CA LEU A 128 -1.28 -17.38 -15.82
C LEU A 128 -2.32 -17.45 -14.70
N LYS A 129 -3.31 -18.34 -14.82
CA LYS A 129 -4.30 -18.58 -13.76
C LYS A 129 -3.62 -19.07 -12.48
N ASN A 130 -2.71 -20.03 -12.58
CA ASN A 130 -1.94 -20.52 -11.43
C ASN A 130 -1.09 -19.40 -10.82
N TRP A 131 -0.49 -18.55 -11.64
CA TRP A 131 0.28 -17.40 -11.15
C TRP A 131 -0.58 -16.41 -10.38
N TRP A 132 -1.82 -16.13 -10.82
CA TRP A 132 -2.74 -15.27 -10.06
C TRP A 132 -3.10 -15.86 -8.70
N THR A 133 -3.35 -17.17 -8.63
CA THR A 133 -3.56 -17.85 -7.34
C THR A 133 -2.30 -17.77 -6.46
N GLU A 134 -1.11 -18.03 -7.01
CA GLU A 134 0.16 -17.88 -6.28
C GLU A 134 0.39 -16.43 -5.82
N TYR A 135 -0.02 -15.45 -6.62
CA TYR A 135 0.08 -14.02 -6.31
C TYR A 135 -0.78 -13.68 -5.09
N GLU A 136 -2.06 -14.05 -5.09
CA GLU A 136 -2.99 -13.77 -3.98
C GLU A 136 -2.49 -14.40 -2.66
N GLU A 137 -2.07 -15.67 -2.71
CA GLU A 137 -1.49 -16.36 -1.54
C GLU A 137 -0.17 -15.71 -1.08
N THR A 138 0.63 -15.17 -2.00
CA THR A 138 1.88 -14.49 -1.66
C THR A 138 1.61 -13.13 -1.02
N VAL A 139 0.63 -12.38 -1.52
CA VAL A 139 0.20 -11.11 -0.91
C VAL A 139 -0.31 -11.36 0.51
N ASP A 140 -1.12 -12.38 0.72
CA ASP A 140 -1.62 -12.74 2.05
C ASP A 140 -0.49 -13.11 3.02
N ASP A 141 0.49 -13.89 2.58
CA ASP A 141 1.69 -14.23 3.37
C ASP A 141 2.51 -12.96 3.72
N LEU A 142 2.64 -12.02 2.78
CA LEU A 142 3.29 -10.72 3.01
C LEU A 142 2.51 -9.83 3.98
N ILE A 143 1.17 -9.76 3.86
CA ILE A 143 0.32 -9.03 4.80
C ILE A 143 0.47 -9.62 6.20
N LEU A 144 0.40 -10.94 6.32
CA LEU A 144 0.51 -11.64 7.60
C LEU A 144 1.85 -11.36 8.30
N ARG A 145 2.96 -11.35 7.56
CA ARG A 145 4.31 -11.16 8.12
C ARG A 145 4.67 -9.72 8.40
N SER A 146 4.25 -8.81 7.53
CA SER A 146 4.79 -7.44 7.49
C SER A 146 3.76 -6.36 7.78
N ASN A 147 2.45 -6.66 7.74
CA ASN A 147 1.39 -5.66 7.86
C ASN A 147 0.40 -5.94 9.00
N VAL A 148 0.49 -7.11 9.66
CA VAL A 148 -0.21 -7.38 10.92
C VAL A 148 0.52 -6.68 12.07
N HIS A 149 -0.21 -5.81 12.75
CA HIS A 149 0.29 -5.12 13.91
C HIS A 149 0.32 -6.06 15.13
N THR A 150 1.50 -6.21 15.73
CA THR A 150 1.67 -6.85 17.03
C THR A 150 1.88 -5.74 18.07
N CYS A 151 0.91 -5.58 18.97
CA CYS A 151 0.83 -4.37 19.79
C CYS A 151 1.94 -4.30 20.86
N CYS A 152 2.60 -3.15 20.94
CA CYS A 152 3.35 -2.71 22.10
C CYS A 152 2.55 -1.60 22.80
N LEU A 153 1.69 -1.98 23.75
CA LEU A 153 0.87 -1.02 24.49
C LEU A 153 1.76 -0.02 25.25
N ARG A 154 1.40 1.26 25.21
CA ARG A 154 1.91 2.26 26.14
C ARG A 154 1.40 1.94 27.56
N LYS A 155 1.96 2.64 28.56
CA LYS A 155 1.52 2.52 29.97
C LYS A 155 0.03 2.79 30.16
N ASP A 156 -0.56 3.63 29.32
CA ASP A 156 -1.99 3.98 29.32
C ASP A 156 -2.86 2.98 28.52
N LYS A 157 -2.29 1.84 28.10
CA LYS A 157 -2.95 0.84 27.25
C LYS A 157 -3.41 1.36 25.89
N THR A 158 -2.83 2.46 25.40
CA THR A 158 -3.05 2.94 24.03
C THR A 158 -1.94 2.46 23.10
N CYS A 159 -2.28 2.22 21.84
CA CYS A 159 -1.31 1.94 20.79
C CYS A 159 -0.90 3.23 20.08
N SER A 160 0.40 3.51 19.98
CA SER A 160 0.92 4.66 19.22
C SER A 160 0.47 4.66 17.75
N ALA A 161 0.30 3.47 17.18
CA ALA A 161 -0.15 3.27 15.80
C ALA A 161 -1.68 3.18 15.67
N ARG A 162 -2.43 3.49 16.75
CA ARG A 162 -3.90 3.56 16.78
C ARG A 162 -4.61 2.25 16.39
N PHE A 163 -4.02 1.13 16.79
CA PHE A 163 -4.68 -0.18 16.73
C PHE A 163 -5.46 -0.45 18.04
N PRO A 164 -6.60 -1.16 17.98
CA PRO A 164 -7.25 -1.69 16.77
C PRO A 164 -7.87 -0.58 15.92
N ARG A 165 -7.90 -0.76 14.58
CA ARG A 165 -8.58 0.16 13.66
C ARG A 165 -10.06 -0.21 13.54
N ASP A 166 -10.89 0.76 13.15
CA ASP A 166 -12.31 0.52 12.87
C ASP A 166 -12.50 -0.43 11.68
N VAL A 167 -13.60 -1.16 11.68
CA VAL A 167 -13.95 -2.20 10.69
C VAL A 167 -15.21 -1.76 9.97
N TYR A 168 -15.20 -1.86 8.64
CA TYR A 168 -16.31 -1.48 7.77
C TYR A 168 -16.57 -2.61 6.77
N MET A 169 -17.79 -3.14 6.74
CA MET A 169 -18.15 -4.27 5.86
C MET A 169 -18.20 -3.88 4.38
N LYS A 170 -18.41 -2.60 4.09
CA LYS A 170 -18.44 -2.01 2.75
C LYS A 170 -17.85 -0.61 2.81
N THR A 171 -17.38 -0.11 1.68
CA THR A 171 -16.98 1.30 1.59
C THR A 171 -18.21 2.19 1.59
N GLU A 172 -18.23 3.20 2.46
CA GLU A 172 -19.35 4.13 2.56
C GLU A 172 -18.88 5.57 2.82
N VAL A 173 -19.76 6.52 2.54
CA VAL A 173 -19.51 7.95 2.69
C VAL A 173 -20.34 8.45 3.86
N ASP A 174 -19.70 9.13 4.80
CA ASP A 174 -20.40 9.78 5.90
C ASP A 174 -21.22 10.96 5.34
N PRO A 175 -22.55 10.97 5.52
CA PRO A 175 -23.40 12.03 5.01
C PRO A 175 -23.20 13.37 5.73
N ALA A 176 -22.61 13.39 6.93
CA ALA A 176 -22.40 14.61 7.71
C ALA A 176 -21.23 15.45 7.19
N ASP A 177 -20.17 14.81 6.71
CA ASP A 177 -18.93 15.51 6.33
C ASP A 177 -18.32 15.09 4.99
N GLY A 178 -18.85 14.05 4.34
CA GLY A 178 -18.38 13.52 3.07
C GLY A 178 -17.12 12.66 3.20
N SER A 179 -16.72 12.27 4.41
CA SER A 179 -15.58 11.37 4.63
C SER A 179 -15.87 9.97 4.11
N ILE A 180 -14.85 9.27 3.60
CA ILE A 180 -14.99 7.90 3.09
C ILE A 180 -14.41 6.93 4.09
N ASN A 181 -15.25 6.02 4.57
CA ASN A 181 -14.86 4.86 5.35
C ASN A 181 -14.65 3.70 4.39
N VAL A 182 -13.39 3.41 4.06
CA VAL A 182 -13.02 2.33 3.15
C VAL A 182 -13.27 0.98 3.81
N LYS A 183 -13.79 0.02 3.02
CA LYS A 183 -14.00 -1.36 3.44
C LYS A 183 -12.74 -1.91 4.14
N LYS A 184 -12.96 -2.45 5.33
CA LYS A 184 -11.91 -3.02 6.17
C LYS A 184 -12.48 -4.12 7.01
N GLN A 185 -12.04 -5.37 6.79
CA GLN A 185 -12.53 -6.52 7.55
C GLN A 185 -11.56 -6.95 8.66
N GLU A 186 -10.32 -6.48 8.62
CA GLU A 186 -9.26 -6.88 9.56
C GLU A 186 -8.75 -5.68 10.37
N PHE A 187 -9.09 -5.64 11.66
CA PHE A 187 -8.81 -4.50 12.55
C PHE A 187 -7.34 -4.37 12.96
N MET A 188 -6.53 -5.43 12.84
CA MET A 188 -5.11 -5.47 13.21
C MET A 188 -4.14 -5.32 12.03
N ILE A 189 -4.62 -5.04 10.83
CA ILE A 189 -3.73 -4.83 9.67
C ILE A 189 -3.76 -3.38 9.19
N ASN A 190 -2.69 -2.95 8.54
CA ASN A 190 -2.73 -1.75 7.70
C ASN A 190 -3.65 -1.97 6.48
N CYS A 191 -4.16 -0.90 5.89
CA CYS A 191 -4.73 -0.99 4.55
C CYS A 191 -3.57 -0.97 3.54
N VAL A 192 -3.64 -1.79 2.50
CA VAL A 192 -2.52 -1.96 1.56
C VAL A 192 -2.99 -1.89 0.11
N THR A 193 -2.09 -1.54 -0.80
CA THR A 193 -2.25 -1.84 -2.23
C THR A 193 -1.61 -3.19 -2.50
N PRO A 194 -2.36 -4.23 -2.94
CA PRO A 194 -1.84 -5.58 -3.15
C PRO A 194 -0.60 -5.62 -4.04
N ASP A 195 -0.62 -4.93 -5.19
CA ASP A 195 0.49 -4.96 -6.14
C ASP A 195 1.74 -4.26 -5.62
N VAL A 196 1.56 -3.14 -4.90
CA VAL A 196 2.67 -2.47 -4.23
C VAL A 196 3.27 -3.40 -3.18
N THR A 197 2.43 -4.04 -2.35
CA THR A 197 2.86 -4.99 -1.32
C THR A 197 3.62 -6.17 -1.95
N TYR A 198 3.12 -6.73 -3.05
CA TYR A 198 3.77 -7.82 -3.77
C TYR A 198 5.14 -7.42 -4.35
N CYS A 199 5.25 -6.19 -4.88
CA CYS A 199 6.47 -5.65 -5.45
C CYS A 199 7.52 -5.32 -4.39
N ILE A 200 7.15 -4.60 -3.32
CA ILE A 200 8.11 -4.07 -2.35
C ILE A 200 8.34 -4.98 -1.14
N ARG A 201 7.40 -5.89 -0.84
CA ARG A 201 7.53 -7.00 0.13
C ARG A 201 7.84 -6.59 1.56
N CYS A 202 7.52 -5.35 1.92
CA CYS A 202 7.70 -4.79 3.25
C CYS A 202 6.38 -4.21 3.80
N ASN A 203 6.44 -3.61 4.99
CA ASN A 203 5.30 -2.94 5.59
C ASN A 203 4.85 -1.76 4.70
N THR A 204 3.58 -1.72 4.34
CA THR A 204 2.93 -0.61 3.69
C THR A 204 1.70 -0.19 4.48
N ASP A 205 1.30 1.07 4.35
CA ASP A 205 0.03 1.56 4.86
C ASP A 205 -0.48 2.60 3.87
N VAL A 206 -1.68 2.37 3.36
CA VAL A 206 -2.32 3.25 2.39
C VAL A 206 -3.59 3.78 3.01
N THR A 207 -3.70 5.10 3.07
CA THR A 207 -4.82 5.80 3.72
C THR A 207 -5.33 6.86 2.78
N SER A 208 -6.65 6.84 2.53
CA SER A 208 -7.32 7.91 1.80
C SER A 208 -7.50 9.12 2.71
N LEU A 209 -7.05 10.29 2.26
CA LEU A 209 -7.15 11.55 2.99
C LEU A 209 -8.02 12.49 2.18
N LEU A 210 -9.30 12.61 2.55
CA LEU A 210 -10.29 13.33 1.74
C LEU A 210 -10.77 14.64 2.37
N SER A 211 -10.47 14.88 3.65
CA SER A 211 -10.80 16.14 4.30
C SER A 211 -9.69 17.17 4.08
N GLY A 212 -10.07 18.41 3.79
CA GLY A 212 -9.11 19.50 3.59
C GLY A 212 -8.19 19.72 4.80
N THR A 213 -8.65 19.46 6.02
CA THR A 213 -7.82 19.55 7.23
C THR A 213 -6.81 18.40 7.33
N SER A 214 -7.23 17.17 7.06
CA SER A 214 -6.34 16.01 7.07
C SER A 214 -5.28 16.10 5.98
N ILE A 215 -5.66 16.56 4.78
CA ILE A 215 -4.72 16.81 3.68
C ILE A 215 -3.74 17.91 4.04
N LYS A 216 -4.20 19.06 4.57
CA LYS A 216 -3.29 20.14 5.02
C LYS A 216 -2.32 19.65 6.09
N ALA A 217 -2.80 18.88 7.05
CA ALA A 217 -1.96 18.31 8.11
C ALA A 217 -0.92 17.32 7.55
N VAL A 218 -1.30 16.48 6.60
CA VAL A 218 -0.38 15.51 5.97
C VAL A 218 0.58 16.18 5.01
N VAL A 219 0.16 17.17 4.23
CA VAL A 219 1.05 17.99 3.41
C VAL A 219 2.06 18.71 4.30
N ALA A 220 1.62 19.36 5.39
CA ALA A 220 2.53 20.01 6.34
C ALA A 220 3.49 19.00 7.00
N TYR A 221 2.99 17.83 7.40
CA TYR A 221 3.81 16.75 7.94
C TYR A 221 4.83 16.28 6.90
N ILE A 222 4.43 15.93 5.68
CA ILE A 222 5.36 15.49 4.64
C ILE A 222 6.36 16.61 4.34
N SER A 223 5.94 17.88 4.22
CA SER A 223 6.84 19.01 4.05
C SER A 223 7.85 19.15 5.19
N ASP A 224 7.46 18.96 6.46
CA ASP A 224 8.38 18.92 7.60
C ASP A 224 9.41 17.79 7.46
N TYR A 225 8.98 16.60 7.05
CA TYR A 225 9.88 15.46 6.85
C TYR A 225 10.80 15.65 5.64
N VAL A 226 10.30 16.25 4.57
CA VAL A 226 11.07 16.59 3.37
C VAL A 226 12.12 17.66 3.66
N THR A 227 11.83 18.59 4.57
CA THR A 227 12.74 19.68 4.93
C THR A 227 13.70 19.31 6.06
N LYS A 228 13.52 18.18 6.74
CA LYS A 228 14.53 17.64 7.65
C LYS A 228 15.79 17.35 6.86
N ALA A 229 16.84 18.10 7.17
CA ALA A 229 18.15 17.94 6.54
C ALA A 229 18.56 16.46 6.52
N SER A 230 18.99 16.00 5.34
CA SER A 230 19.56 14.67 5.12
C SER A 230 20.63 14.36 6.18
N LEU A 231 20.69 13.09 6.59
CA LEU A 231 21.61 12.48 7.56
C LEU A 231 22.74 13.42 7.99
N LYS A 232 22.70 13.88 9.25
CA LYS A 232 23.78 14.69 9.81
C LYS A 232 25.09 13.94 9.62
N ILE A 233 26.08 14.60 9.03
CA ILE A 233 27.38 14.06 8.60
C ILE A 233 28.04 13.10 9.63
N TYR A 234 27.84 13.33 10.93
CA TYR A 234 28.39 12.44 11.96
C TYR A 234 27.82 11.01 11.93
N HIS A 235 26.55 10.80 11.54
CA HIS A 235 25.98 9.44 11.39
C HIS A 235 26.67 8.65 10.27
N ILE A 236 27.08 9.34 9.21
CA ILE A 236 27.86 8.74 8.11
C ILE A 236 29.24 8.34 8.64
N PHE A 237 29.90 9.21 9.39
CA PHE A 237 31.20 8.89 10.00
C PHE A 237 31.13 7.77 11.03
N ASP A 238 30.07 7.70 11.84
CA ASP A 238 29.87 6.59 12.80
C ASP A 238 29.67 5.26 12.07
N THR A 239 28.89 5.24 10.98
CA THR A 239 28.70 4.04 10.16
C THR A 239 30.01 3.61 9.49
N VAL A 240 30.79 4.55 8.95
CA VAL A 240 32.12 4.27 8.36
C VAL A 240 33.08 3.74 9.43
N LYS A 241 33.07 4.32 10.63
CA LYS A 241 33.89 3.86 11.75
C LYS A 241 33.52 2.44 12.16
N GLU A 242 32.24 2.10 12.26
CA GLU A 242 31.77 0.76 12.66
C GLU A 242 32.12 -0.33 11.63
N VAL A 243 32.14 0.02 10.34
CA VAL A 243 32.59 -0.88 9.26
C VAL A 243 34.11 -1.05 9.23
N LEU A 244 34.87 0.03 9.49
CA LEU A 244 36.33 0.02 9.48
C LEU A 244 36.97 -0.47 10.79
N SER A 245 36.18 -0.68 11.84
CA SER A 245 36.65 -1.17 13.15
C SER A 245 36.33 -2.66 13.41
N LYS A 246 35.88 -3.38 12.38
CA LYS A 246 35.88 -4.84 12.29
C LYS A 246 37.03 -5.31 11.41
#